data_AF-A0A1Y1NA76-F1
#
_entry.id   AF-A0A1Y1NA76-F1
#
_cell.length_a   1.000
_cell.length_b   1.000
_cell.length_c   1.000
_cell.angle_alpha   90.00
_cell.angle_beta   90.00
_cell.angle_gamma   90.00
#
_symmetry.space_group_name_H-M   'P 1'
#
loop_
_entity.id
_entity.type
_entity.pdbx_description
1 polymer ?
#
loop_
_entity_poly.entity_id
_entity_poly.type
_entity_poly.pdbx_seq_one_letter_code
_entity_poly.pdbx_strand_id
1 'polypeptide(L)'
;YGLRFLSSQMFQALCQHFNREPQENLLQLVANWIWRFYLQPALTQPEQWGVIEKSLSPLQRRNLSEVAKVIGQVASGRPFGGENIYLQPLNNFVTDSVQRMRQILQNLISVADAESTFGVDEFNDLYAKNKPTLY
;
A
#
# COMPACT_ATOMS: atom_id res chain seq x y z
N TYR A 1 2.36 -7.96 9.17
CA TYR A 1 1.10 -7.74 9.93
C TYR A 1 0.79 -6.26 10.09
N GLY A 2 1.65 -5.49 10.77
CA GLY A 2 1.40 -4.07 11.09
C GLY A 2 0.92 -3.19 9.92
N LEU A 3 1.56 -3.25 8.75
CA LEU A 3 1.11 -2.50 7.57
C LEU A 3 -0.34 -2.81 7.16
N ARG A 4 -0.73 -4.10 7.18
CA ARG A 4 -2.09 -4.53 6.83
C ARG A 4 -3.10 -4.03 7.84
N PHE A 5 -2.77 -4.15 9.13
CA PHE A 5 -3.59 -3.63 10.22
C PHE A 5 -3.77 -2.12 10.13
N LEU A 6 -2.69 -1.35 9.96
CA LEU A 6 -2.75 0.10 9.77
C LEU A 6 -3.59 0.49 8.54
N SER A 7 -3.45 -0.25 7.43
CA SER A 7 -4.25 -0.01 6.23
C SER A 7 -5.75 -0.27 6.48
N SER A 8 -6.06 -1.31 7.26
CA SER A 8 -7.43 -1.63 7.68
C SER A 8 -8.01 -0.54 8.59
N GLN A 9 -7.25 -0.10 9.60
CA GLN A 9 -7.65 0.99 10.50
C GLN A 9 -7.84 2.31 9.76
N MET A 10 -6.93 2.64 8.83
CA MET A 10 -7.05 3.84 7.99
C MET A 10 -8.32 3.78 7.13
N PHE A 11 -8.61 2.63 6.51
CA PHE A 11 -9.85 2.45 5.73
C PHE A 11 -11.10 2.63 6.60
N GLN A 12 -11.14 2.00 7.78
CA GLN A 12 -12.27 2.11 8.71
C GLN A 12 -12.48 3.55 9.19
N ALA A 13 -11.41 4.25 9.58
CA ALA A 13 -11.47 5.64 9.99
C ALA A 13 -11.97 6.57 8.87
N LEU A 14 -11.51 6.34 7.63
CA LEU A 14 -12.00 7.08 6.46
C LEU A 14 -13.49 6.85 6.24
N CYS A 15 -13.96 5.60 6.32
CA CYS A 15 -15.38 5.26 6.16
C CYS A 15 -16.25 5.90 7.26
N GLN A 16 -15.76 5.98 8.49
CA GLN A 16 -16.47 6.63 9.59
C GLN A 16 -16.56 8.15 9.42
N HIS A 17 -15.49 8.78 8.92
CA HIS A 17 -15.43 10.24 8.77
C HIS A 17 -16.13 10.73 7.49
N PHE A 18 -16.03 9.99 6.39
CA PHE A 18 -16.54 10.36 5.07
C PHE A 18 -17.70 9.47 4.64
N ASN A 19 -18.80 9.51 5.38
CA ASN A 19 -19.98 8.64 5.17
C ASN A 19 -20.72 8.85 3.84
N ARG A 20 -20.47 9.95 3.11
CA ARG A 20 -21.06 10.22 1.79
C ARG A 20 -20.19 9.75 0.63
N GLU A 21 -18.92 9.43 0.90
CA GLU A 21 -18.00 8.99 -0.15
C GLU A 21 -18.18 7.50 -0.42
N PRO A 22 -18.14 7.07 -1.70
CA PRO A 22 -18.10 5.66 -2.04
C PRO A 22 -16.92 4.96 -1.38
N GLN A 23 -17.16 3.83 -0.73
CA GLN A 23 -16.10 3.04 -0.09
C GLN A 23 -14.99 2.65 -1.06
N GLU A 24 -15.31 2.47 -2.35
CA GLU A 24 -14.31 2.22 -3.39
C GLU A 24 -13.29 3.37 -3.54
N ASN A 25 -13.74 4.62 -3.42
CA ASN A 25 -12.87 5.79 -3.50
C ASN A 25 -11.97 5.88 -2.25
N LEU A 26 -12.53 5.59 -1.08
CA LEU A 26 -11.78 5.56 0.18
C LEU A 26 -10.75 4.42 0.17
N LEU A 27 -11.12 3.26 -0.35
CA LEU A 27 -10.21 2.13 -0.52
C LEU A 27 -9.09 2.48 -1.52
N GLN A 28 -9.41 3.17 -2.61
CA GLN A 28 -8.41 3.65 -3.58
C GLN A 28 -7.40 4.62 -2.93
N LEU A 29 -7.85 5.47 -2.00
CA LEU A 29 -6.97 6.35 -1.25
C LEU A 29 -5.96 5.55 -0.42
N VAL A 30 -6.42 4.48 0.23
CA VAL A 30 -5.55 3.54 0.96
C VAL A 30 -4.56 2.84 0.01
N ALA A 31 -5.02 2.41 -1.16
CA ALA A 31 -4.15 1.82 -2.19
C ALA A 31 -3.01 2.77 -2.57
N ASN A 32 -3.35 4.02 -2.85
CA ASN A 32 -2.39 5.05 -3.22
C ASN A 32 -1.38 5.34 -2.09
N TRP A 33 -1.84 5.34 -0.84
CA TRP A 33 -0.96 5.53 0.31
C TRP A 33 0.06 4.38 0.45
N ILE A 34 -0.40 3.12 0.39
CA ILE A 34 0.48 1.95 0.43
C ILE A 34 1.47 2.00 -0.73
N TRP A 35 0.98 2.28 -1.94
CA TRP A 35 1.85 2.41 -3.10
C TRP A 35 2.93 3.47 -2.89
N ARG A 36 2.54 4.70 -2.55
CA ARG A 36 3.46 5.84 -2.46
C ARG A 36 4.50 5.70 -1.36
N PHE A 37 4.10 5.22 -0.18
CA PHE A 37 4.95 5.23 1.01
C PHE A 37 5.64 3.89 1.29
N TYR A 38 5.12 2.78 0.77
CA TYR A 38 5.66 1.45 1.05
C TYR A 38 6.28 0.79 -0.19
N LEU A 39 5.58 0.79 -1.33
CA LEU A 39 6.01 0.01 -2.50
C LEU A 39 6.87 0.79 -3.50
N GLN A 40 6.52 2.04 -3.79
CA GLN A 40 7.19 2.86 -4.80
C GLN A 40 8.67 3.11 -4.45
N PRO A 41 9.06 3.41 -3.20
CA PRO A 41 10.47 3.59 -2.87
C PRO A 41 11.27 2.30 -3.08
N ALA A 42 10.72 1.16 -2.64
CA ALA A 42 11.33 -0.16 -2.83
C ALA A 42 11.47 -0.54 -4.31
N LEU A 43 10.57 -0.09 -5.19
CA LEU A 43 10.67 -0.33 -6.62
C LEU A 43 11.67 0.60 -7.32
N THR A 44 11.72 1.87 -6.94
CA THR A 44 12.54 2.89 -7.65
C THR A 44 13.96 3.00 -7.11
N GLN A 45 14.18 2.60 -5.85
CA GLN A 45 15.46 2.61 -5.15
C GLN A 45 15.66 1.29 -4.38
N PRO A 46 15.59 0.14 -5.07
CA PRO A 46 15.60 -1.17 -4.43
C PRO A 46 16.86 -1.43 -3.61
N GLU A 47 17.98 -0.81 -3.95
CA GLU A 47 19.25 -0.96 -3.21
C GLU A 47 19.17 -0.34 -1.82
N GLN A 48 18.57 0.86 -1.72
CA GLN A 48 18.44 1.59 -0.45
C GLN A 48 17.42 0.95 0.48
N TRP A 49 16.48 0.20 -0.09
CA TRP A 49 15.43 -0.50 0.62
C TRP A 49 15.75 -1.98 0.88
N GLY A 50 16.99 -2.41 0.59
CA GLY A 50 17.46 -3.78 0.84
C GLY A 50 16.76 -4.86 0.00
N VAL A 51 16.11 -4.48 -1.12
CA VAL A 51 15.46 -5.42 -2.03
C VAL A 51 16.49 -6.14 -2.89
N ILE A 52 17.57 -5.45 -3.25
CA ILE A 52 18.70 -6.01 -4.00
C ILE A 52 20.02 -5.51 -3.41
N GLU A 53 21.08 -6.31 -3.58
CA GLU A 53 22.43 -5.94 -3.12
C GLU A 53 23.23 -5.15 -4.17
N LYS A 54 22.88 -5.31 -5.45
CA LYS A 54 23.63 -4.72 -6.58
C LYS A 54 23.05 -3.39 -7.02
N SER A 55 23.92 -2.45 -7.37
CA SER A 55 23.50 -1.18 -7.98
C SER A 55 22.88 -1.38 -9.36
N LEU A 56 21.77 -0.68 -9.61
CA LEU A 56 21.13 -0.63 -10.92
C LEU A 56 21.92 0.25 -11.89
N SER A 57 22.01 -0.22 -13.13
CA SER A 57 22.45 0.64 -14.24
C SER A 57 21.48 1.78 -14.48
N PRO A 58 21.91 2.90 -15.12
CA PRO A 58 21.02 4.00 -15.46
C PRO A 58 19.80 3.56 -16.28
N LEU A 59 19.97 2.59 -17.20
CA LEU A 59 18.88 2.04 -18.00
C LEU A 59 17.89 1.24 -17.15
N GLN A 60 18.37 0.38 -16.24
CA GLN A 60 17.50 -0.38 -15.34
C GLN A 60 16.69 0.55 -14.43
N ARG A 61 17.33 1.59 -13.88
CA ARG A 61 16.65 2.59 -13.03
C ARG A 61 15.57 3.36 -13.80
N ARG A 62 15.85 3.70 -15.05
CA ARG A 62 14.85 4.33 -15.93
C ARG A 62 13.67 3.40 -16.19
N ASN A 63 13.93 2.13 -16.52
CA ASN A 63 12.87 1.15 -16.78
C ASN A 63 11.97 0.93 -15.56
N LEU A 64 12.55 0.80 -14.35
CA LEU A 64 11.77 0.68 -13.12
C LEU A 64 10.94 1.95 -12.83
N SER A 65 11.47 3.13 -13.15
CA SER A 65 10.72 4.38 -13.04
C SER A 65 9.51 4.42 -13.97
N GLU A 66 9.64 3.93 -15.22
CA GLU A 66 8.50 3.85 -16.14
C GLU A 66 7.44 2.84 -15.67
N VAL A 67 7.86 1.68 -15.16
CA VAL A 67 6.95 0.71 -14.53
C VAL A 67 6.24 1.32 -13.32
N ALA A 68 6.97 2.03 -12.46
CA ALA A 68 6.43 2.72 -11.30
C ALA A 68 5.37 3.76 -11.69
N LYS A 69 5.55 4.49 -12.80
CA LYS A 69 4.54 5.44 -13.28
C LYS A 69 3.21 4.74 -13.61
N VAL A 70 3.26 3.60 -14.30
CA VAL A 70 2.06 2.83 -14.66
C VAL A 70 1.36 2.30 -13.42
N ILE A 71 2.11 1.67 -12.50
CA ILE A 71 1.52 1.17 -11.25
C ILE A 71 0.97 2.31 -10.40
N GLY A 72 1.62 3.48 -10.41
CA GLY A 72 1.13 4.69 -9.75
C GLY A 72 -0.23 5.16 -10.26
N GLN A 73 -0.51 5.04 -11.56
CA GLN A 73 -1.85 5.32 -12.10
C GLN A 73 -2.89 4.28 -11.67
N VAL A 74 -2.50 3.01 -11.61
CA VAL A 74 -3.37 1.96 -11.07
C VAL A 74 -3.68 2.22 -9.59
N ALA A 75 -2.68 2.61 -8.81
CA ALA A 75 -2.83 2.91 -7.38
C ALA A 75 -3.60 4.20 -7.11
N SER A 76 -3.54 5.19 -8.00
CA SER A 76 -4.32 6.43 -7.89
C SER A 76 -5.77 6.26 -8.39
N GLY A 77 -6.03 5.23 -9.20
CA GLY A 77 -7.31 5.05 -9.89
C GLY A 77 -7.53 6.04 -11.03
N ARG A 78 -6.48 6.71 -11.51
CA ARG A 78 -6.58 7.76 -12.54
C ARG A 78 -5.86 7.34 -13.82
N PRO A 79 -6.51 7.38 -14.99
CA PRO A 79 -5.84 7.13 -16.26
C PRO A 79 -4.85 8.25 -16.60
N PHE A 80 -3.93 7.98 -17.52
CA PHE A 80 -3.01 9.00 -18.04
C PHE A 80 -3.78 10.08 -18.81
N GLY A 81 -3.50 11.34 -18.48
CA GLY A 81 -4.07 12.54 -19.11
C GLY A 81 -3.12 13.22 -20.11
N GLY A 82 -3.34 14.52 -20.37
CA GLY A 82 -2.59 15.32 -21.35
C GLY A 82 -1.10 15.54 -21.01
N GLU A 83 -0.69 15.35 -19.76
CA GLU A 83 0.72 15.44 -19.36
C GLU A 83 1.55 14.23 -19.84
N ASN A 84 0.89 13.10 -20.11
CA ASN A 84 1.52 11.83 -20.47
C ASN A 84 0.80 11.18 -21.66
N ILE A 85 0.61 11.94 -22.74
CA ILE A 85 -0.16 11.51 -23.93
C ILE A 85 0.37 10.19 -24.50
N TYR A 86 1.69 10.02 -24.53
CA TYR A 86 2.36 8.80 -25.03
C TYR A 86 2.02 7.53 -24.22
N LEU A 87 1.50 7.67 -23.00
CA LEU A 87 1.07 6.56 -22.14
C LEU A 87 -0.44 6.30 -22.17
N GLN A 88 -1.23 7.14 -22.84
CA GLN A 88 -2.69 6.93 -22.96
C GLN A 88 -3.09 5.59 -23.59
N PRO A 89 -2.33 4.99 -24.53
CA PRO A 89 -2.63 3.64 -25.03
C PRO A 89 -2.68 2.57 -23.92
N LEU A 90 -2.10 2.82 -22.74
CA LEU A 90 -2.15 1.92 -21.59
C LEU A 90 -3.41 2.10 -20.73
N ASN A 91 -4.27 3.09 -21.01
CA ASN A 91 -5.42 3.41 -20.14
C ASN A 91 -6.43 2.26 -19.99
N ASN A 92 -6.60 1.43 -21.03
CA ASN A 92 -7.42 0.23 -20.93
C ASN A 92 -6.83 -0.73 -19.89
N PHE A 93 -5.52 -1.00 -19.98
CA PHE A 93 -4.81 -1.81 -19.01
C PHE A 93 -4.86 -1.23 -17.59
N VAL A 94 -4.71 0.10 -17.44
CA VAL A 94 -4.80 0.78 -16.14
C VAL A 94 -6.19 0.56 -15.53
N THR A 95 -7.24 0.80 -16.30
CA THR A 95 -8.64 0.66 -15.84
C THR A 95 -8.93 -0.78 -15.39
N ASP A 96 -8.51 -1.78 -16.16
CA ASP A 96 -8.67 -3.20 -15.78
C ASP A 96 -7.84 -3.54 -14.54
N SER A 97 -6.64 -2.97 -14.43
CA SER A 97 -5.75 -3.21 -13.29
C SER A 97 -6.26 -2.57 -12.00
N VAL A 98 -7.00 -1.46 -12.08
CA VAL A 98 -7.62 -0.83 -10.91
C VAL A 98 -8.58 -1.80 -10.24
N GLN A 99 -9.40 -2.52 -11.02
CA GLN A 99 -10.32 -3.51 -10.47
C GLN A 99 -9.58 -4.66 -9.78
N ARG A 100 -8.50 -5.18 -10.40
CA ARG A 100 -7.65 -6.20 -9.76
C ARG A 100 -7.00 -5.69 -8.48
N MET A 101 -6.51 -4.44 -8.49
CA MET A 101 -5.87 -3.84 -7.32
C MET A 101 -6.85 -3.68 -6.15
N ARG A 102 -8.12 -3.33 -6.43
CA ARG A 102 -9.17 -3.28 -5.40
C ARG A 102 -9.37 -4.63 -4.72
N GLN A 103 -9.44 -5.71 -5.50
CA GLN A 103 -9.57 -7.07 -4.95
C GLN A 103 -8.36 -7.44 -4.07
N ILE A 104 -7.15 -7.14 -4.53
CA ILE A 104 -5.93 -7.36 -3.75
C ILE A 104 -5.98 -6.57 -2.45
N LEU A 105 -6.42 -5.31 -2.49
CA LEU A 105 -6.45 -4.44 -1.33
C LEU A 105 -7.53 -4.85 -0.31
N GLN A 106 -8.70 -5.28 -0.77
CA GLN A 106 -9.75 -5.86 0.11
C GLN A 106 -9.20 -7.05 0.91
N ASN A 107 -8.49 -7.95 0.24
CA ASN A 107 -7.84 -9.08 0.90
C ASN A 107 -6.70 -8.63 1.83
N LEU A 108 -5.96 -7.59 1.44
CA LEU A 108 -4.87 -7.03 2.24
C LEU A 108 -5.38 -6.47 3.57
N ILE A 109 -6.49 -5.72 3.57
CA ILE A 109 -7.06 -5.11 4.78
C ILE A 109 -7.93 -6.06 5.60
N SER A 110 -8.30 -7.21 5.05
CA SER A 110 -8.96 -8.30 5.79
C SER A 110 -7.93 -8.99 6.69
N VAL A 111 -7.74 -8.43 7.87
CA VAL A 111 -6.85 -8.94 8.92
C VAL A 111 -7.57 -8.96 10.25
N ALA A 112 -7.19 -9.92 11.09
CA ALA A 112 -7.64 -9.99 12.47
C ALA A 112 -7.14 -8.77 13.28
N ASP A 113 -7.71 -8.58 14.47
CA ASP A 113 -7.25 -7.57 15.41
C ASP A 113 -5.89 -7.95 16.03
N ALA A 114 -5.24 -6.97 16.67
CA ALA A 114 -3.90 -7.15 17.23
C ALA A 114 -3.92 -8.13 18.40
N GLU A 115 -4.97 -8.07 19.21
CA GLU A 115 -5.22 -8.89 20.38
C GLU A 115 -5.26 -10.37 20.00
N SER A 116 -6.08 -10.76 19.01
CA SER A 116 -6.13 -12.15 18.53
C SER A 116 -4.84 -12.57 17.82
N THR A 117 -4.19 -11.66 17.08
CA THR A 117 -2.97 -11.98 16.33
C THR A 117 -1.78 -12.25 17.26
N PHE A 118 -1.65 -11.48 18.34
CA PHE A 118 -0.53 -11.59 19.28
C PHE A 118 -0.87 -12.40 20.53
N GLY A 119 -2.09 -12.95 20.64
CA GLY A 119 -2.53 -13.74 21.78
C GLY A 119 -2.50 -12.93 23.08
N VAL A 120 -2.81 -11.64 22.98
CA VAL A 120 -2.82 -10.73 24.14
C VAL A 120 -4.22 -10.76 24.74
N ASP A 121 -4.32 -11.23 25.97
CA ASP A 121 -5.51 -11.06 26.81
C ASP A 121 -5.36 -9.83 27.71
N GLU A 122 -6.48 -9.32 28.25
CA GLU A 122 -6.49 -8.19 29.21
C GLU A 122 -5.65 -8.45 30.48
N PHE A 123 -5.22 -9.69 30.71
CA PHE A 123 -4.49 -10.11 31.90
C PHE A 123 -3.00 -10.37 31.66
N ASN A 124 -2.51 -10.31 30.42
CA ASN A 124 -1.11 -10.62 30.10
C ASN A 124 -0.15 -9.65 30.79
N ASP A 125 -0.54 -8.37 30.90
CA ASP A 125 0.19 -7.36 31.67
C ASP A 125 0.17 -7.65 33.19
N LEU A 126 -0.88 -8.30 33.70
CA LEU A 126 -1.01 -8.66 35.12
C LEU A 126 -0.14 -9.87 35.50
N TYR A 127 0.22 -10.73 34.54
CA TYR A 127 1.07 -11.91 34.76
C TYR A 127 2.52 -11.73 34.29
N ALA A 128 2.89 -10.58 33.72
CA ALA A 128 4.23 -10.28 33.26
C ALA A 128 5.22 -10.21 34.45
N LYS A 129 6.01 -11.28 34.63
CA LYS A 129 6.97 -11.39 35.74
C LYS A 129 8.23 -10.52 35.59
N ASN A 130 8.52 -10.06 34.38
CA ASN A 130 9.72 -9.28 34.08
C ASN A 130 9.34 -7.86 33.64
N LYS A 131 9.94 -6.84 34.27
CA LYS A 131 9.76 -5.46 33.83
C LYS A 131 10.45 -5.25 32.48
N PRO A 132 9.79 -4.64 31.49
CA PRO A 132 10.41 -4.34 30.21
C PRO A 132 11.54 -3.33 30.44
N THR A 133 12.71 -3.61 29.87
CA THR A 133 13.83 -2.66 29.81
C THR A 133 13.85 -2.11 28.39
N LEU A 134 13.67 -0.80 28.26
CA LEU A 134 13.84 -0.09 26.99
C LEU A 134 15.34 0.13 26.78
N TYR A 135 15.85 -0.30 25.62
CA TYR A 135 17.23 -0.08 25.19
C TYR A 135 17.31 1.15 24.29
#